data_AF-A0A6B3I1R7-F1
#
_entry.id   AF-A0A6B3I1R7-F1
#
_cell.length_a   1.000
_cell.length_b   1.000
_cell.length_c   1.000
_cell.angle_alpha   90.00
_cell.angle_beta   90.00
_cell.angle_gamma   90.00
#
_symmetry.space_group_name_H-M   'P 1'
#
loop_
_entity.id
_entity.type
_entity.pdbx_description
1 polymer ?
#
loop_
_entity_poly.entity_id
_entity_poly.type
_entity_poly.pdbx_seq_one_letter_code
_entity_poly.pdbx_strand_id
1 'polypeptide(L)'
;GTPGQQRFLPAWQDLAKGALGALALVDTRDLTASFDALGNLEDLDLPFAVAVNVFPSGPRYDADDIRTALDLLPDTPLVTCDARDRASSIRALIAL
;
A
#
# COMPACT_ATOMS: atom_id res chain seq x y z
N GLY A 1 -10.83 6.12 -1.43
CA GLY A 1 -10.66 6.31 -2.87
C GLY A 1 -10.04 7.66 -3.10
N THR A 2 -8.76 7.68 -3.43
CA THR A 2 -8.09 8.78 -4.12
C THR A 2 -7.16 8.09 -5.11
N PRO A 3 -7.61 7.84 -6.35
CA PRO A 3 -6.84 7.14 -7.37
C PRO A 3 -5.59 7.94 -7.71
N GLY A 4 -4.51 7.25 -8.11
CA GLY A 4 -3.21 7.79 -8.51
C GLY A 4 -3.27 8.74 -9.70
N GLN A 5 -3.81 9.93 -9.48
CA GLN A 5 -3.76 11.05 -10.41
C GLN A 5 -3.03 12.19 -9.71
N GLN A 6 -1.95 12.69 -10.33
CA GLN A 6 -1.12 13.79 -9.83
C GLN A 6 -1.92 14.98 -9.28
N ARG A 7 -3.14 15.21 -9.79
CA ARG A 7 -4.05 16.27 -9.32
C ARG A 7 -4.44 16.19 -7.84
N PHE A 8 -4.22 15.06 -7.17
CA PHE A 8 -4.57 14.89 -5.75
C PHE A 8 -3.37 15.02 -4.81
N LEU A 9 -2.15 15.21 -5.31
CA LEU A 9 -0.96 15.33 -4.47
C LEU A 9 -1.07 16.40 -3.36
N PRO A 10 -1.68 17.59 -3.58
CA PRO A 10 -1.88 18.56 -2.51
C PRO A 10 -2.73 18.01 -1.34
N ALA A 11 -3.75 17.22 -1.64
CA ALA A 11 -4.58 16.60 -0.61
C ALA A 11 -3.82 15.51 0.18
N TRP A 12 -2.89 14.81 -0.46
CA TRP A 12 -2.02 13.84 0.21
C TRP A 12 -1.07 14.52 1.18
N GLN A 13 -0.47 15.65 0.79
CA GLN A 13 0.37 16.45 1.68
C GLN A 13 -0.40 16.93 2.92
N ASP A 14 -1.66 17.35 2.74
CA ASP A 14 -2.50 17.76 3.87
C ASP A 14 -2.88 16.59 4.78
N LEU A 15 -3.18 15.41 4.23
CA LEU A 15 -3.47 14.19 5.01
C LEU A 15 -2.25 13.65 5.75
N ALA A 16 -1.05 13.81 5.18
CA ALA A 16 0.20 13.36 5.80
C ALA A 16 0.62 14.22 7.00
N LYS A 17 0.18 15.48 7.07
CA LYS A 17 0.51 16.38 8.20
C LYS A 17 0.02 15.81 9.52
N GLY A 18 0.95 15.42 10.37
CA GLY A 18 0.68 14.85 11.70
C GLY A 18 0.28 13.38 11.70
N ALA A 19 0.32 12.71 10.54
CA ALA A 19 0.17 11.26 10.46
C ALA A 19 1.39 10.55 11.05
N LEU A 20 1.17 9.42 11.72
CA LEU A 20 2.25 8.54 12.18
C LEU A 20 2.80 7.65 11.06
N GLY A 21 1.99 7.44 10.02
CA GLY A 21 2.36 6.72 8.81
C GLY A 21 1.16 6.45 7.91
N ALA A 22 1.38 5.67 6.87
CA ALA A 22 0.37 5.30 5.88
C ALA A 22 0.29 3.78 5.67
N LEU A 23 -0.87 3.32 5.19
CA LEU A 23 -1.05 1.96 4.70
C LEU A 23 -1.40 2.02 3.21
N ALA A 24 -0.48 1.55 2.37
CA ALA A 24 -0.69 1.43 0.93
C ALA A 24 -1.39 0.10 0.61
N LEU A 25 -2.64 0.17 0.13
CA LEU A 25 -3.38 -1.02 -0.31
C LEU A 25 -3.11 -1.29 -1.80
N VAL A 26 -2.49 -2.42 -2.11
CA VAL A 26 -2.11 -2.80 -3.48
C VAL A 26 -2.90 -4.01 -3.96
N ASP A 27 -3.17 -4.10 -5.26
CA ASP A 27 -3.93 -5.21 -5.87
C ASP A 27 -3.01 -6.04 -6.78
N THR A 28 -2.91 -7.34 -6.53
CA THR A 28 -2.05 -8.23 -7.34
C THR A 28 -2.54 -8.42 -8.77
N ARG A 29 -3.78 -8.01 -9.08
CA ARG A 29 -4.34 -8.04 -10.44
C ARG A 29 -3.83 -6.90 -11.32
N ASP A 30 -3.35 -5.81 -10.71
CA ASP A 30 -2.73 -4.68 -11.37
C ASP A 30 -1.79 -3.96 -10.39
N LEU A 31 -0.59 -4.51 -10.21
CA LEU A 31 0.43 -3.90 -9.34
C LEU A 31 0.91 -2.55 -9.88
N THR A 32 0.92 -2.37 -11.20
CA THR A 32 1.44 -1.16 -11.84
C THR A 32 0.64 0.09 -11.48
N ALA A 33 -0.67 -0.07 -11.24
CA ALA A 33 -1.52 1.00 -10.73
C ALA A 33 -1.13 1.52 -9.33
N SER A 34 -0.26 0.80 -8.61
CA SER A 34 0.20 1.18 -7.27
C SER A 34 1.51 1.97 -7.27
N PHE A 35 2.30 1.93 -8.36
CA PHE A 35 3.64 2.51 -8.40
C PHE A 35 3.66 4.01 -8.12
N ASP A 36 2.80 4.78 -8.80
CA ASP A 36 2.71 6.23 -8.57
C ASP A 36 2.31 6.54 -7.11
N ALA A 37 1.44 5.73 -6.51
CA ALA A 37 1.01 5.94 -5.13
C ALA A 37 2.14 5.67 -4.13
N LEU A 38 2.96 4.64 -4.37
CA LEU A 38 4.12 4.33 -3.54
C LEU A 38 5.20 5.41 -3.65
N GLY A 39 5.54 5.85 -4.87
CA GLY A 39 6.50 6.95 -5.05
C GLY A 39 6.05 8.25 -4.37
N ASN A 40 4.75 8.56 -4.40
CA ASN A 40 4.23 9.71 -3.65
C ASN A 40 4.36 9.55 -2.13
N LEU A 41 4.29 8.32 -1.58
CA LEU A 41 4.51 8.09 -0.14
C LEU A 41 5.98 8.27 0.24
N GLU A 42 6.89 7.84 -0.63
CA GLU A 42 8.33 8.07 -0.47
C GLU A 42 8.65 9.56 -0.47
N ASP A 43 8.07 10.33 -1.40
CA ASP A 43 8.23 11.80 -1.48
C ASP A 43 7.67 12.54 -0.25
N LEU A 44 6.73 11.94 0.48
CA LEU A 44 6.14 12.51 1.70
C LEU A 44 6.99 12.29 2.96
N ASP A 45 8.09 11.53 2.86
CA ASP A 45 8.97 11.15 3.98
C ASP A 45 8.18 10.57 5.18
N LEU A 46 7.13 9.81 4.86
CA LEU A 46 6.18 9.25 5.82
C LEU A 46 6.36 7.73 5.91
N PRO A 47 6.54 7.15 7.11
CA PRO A 47 6.60 5.69 7.25
C PRO A 47 5.36 5.05 6.66
N PHE A 48 5.51 3.98 5.89
CA PHE A 48 4.37 3.27 5.34
C PHE A 48 4.54 1.75 5.37
N ALA A 49 3.41 1.07 5.46
CA ALA A 49 3.29 -0.37 5.27
C ALA A 49 2.51 -0.65 3.98
N VAL A 50 2.78 -1.78 3.36
CA VAL A 50 2.09 -2.25 2.16
C VAL A 50 1.18 -3.41 2.52
N ALA A 51 -0.11 -3.26 2.23
CA ALA A 51 -1.10 -4.32 2.33
C ALA A 51 -1.47 -4.83 0.95
N VAL A 52 -1.09 -6.06 0.65
CA VAL A 52 -1.48 -6.77 -0.58
C VAL A 52 -2.90 -7.27 -0.41
N ASN A 53 -3.82 -6.68 -1.15
CA ASN A 53 -5.20 -7.09 -1.17
C ASN A 53 -5.36 -8.37 -2.00
N VAL A 54 -5.67 -9.48 -1.33
CA VAL A 54 -5.82 -10.79 -1.94
C VAL A 54 -7.29 -11.11 -2.11
N PHE A 55 -7.71 -11.30 -3.35
CA PHE A 55 -9.03 -11.82 -3.67
C PHE A 55 -8.98 -13.37 -3.74
N PRO A 56 -10.04 -14.09 -3.34
CA PRO A 56 -10.09 -15.56 -3.36
C PRO A 56 -9.73 -16.18 -4.71
N SER A 57 -10.10 -15.53 -5.80
CA SER A 57 -9.81 -15.93 -7.18
C SER A 57 -8.68 -15.13 -7.83
N GLY A 58 -7.95 -14.33 -7.05
CA GLY A 58 -6.84 -13.52 -7.54
C GLY A 58 -5.55 -14.34 -7.68
N PRO A 59 -4.60 -13.84 -8.49
CA PRO A 59 -3.27 -14.45 -8.57
C PRO A 59 -2.58 -14.36 -7.20
N ARG A 60 -1.88 -15.44 -6.84
CA ARG A 60 -1.06 -15.51 -5.64
C ARG A 60 0.41 -15.46 -6.04
N TYR A 61 1.15 -14.61 -5.37
CA TYR A 61 2.58 -14.43 -5.53
C TYR A 61 3.24 -14.59 -4.17
N ASP A 62 4.49 -15.04 -4.16
CA ASP A 62 5.27 -15.08 -2.94
C ASP A 62 5.64 -13.64 -2.51
N ALA A 63 5.84 -13.44 -1.21
CA ALA A 63 6.12 -12.12 -0.67
C ALA A 63 7.39 -11.49 -1.28
N ASP A 64 8.41 -12.31 -1.57
CA ASP A 64 9.67 -11.85 -2.16
C ASP A 64 9.50 -11.38 -3.61
N ASP A 65 8.64 -12.04 -4.39
CA ASP A 65 8.30 -11.60 -5.75
C ASP A 65 7.59 -10.24 -5.72
N ILE A 66 6.65 -10.07 -4.79
CA ILE A 66 5.92 -8.80 -4.62
C ILE A 66 6.87 -7.69 -4.18
N ARG A 67 7.74 -7.95 -3.20
CA ARG A 67 8.76 -6.99 -2.76
C ARG A 67 9.64 -6.52 -3.91
N THR A 68 10.11 -7.47 -4.71
CA THR A 68 10.94 -7.18 -5.89
C THR A 68 10.17 -6.38 -6.94
N ALA A 69 8.92 -6.74 -7.21
CA ALA A 69 8.09 -6.06 -8.20
C ALA A 69 7.72 -4.62 -7.81
N LEU A 70 7.59 -4.36 -6.50
CA LEU A 70 7.26 -3.04 -5.94
C LEU A 70 8.51 -2.24 -5.52
N ASP A 71 9.72 -2.79 -5.72
CA ASP A 71 11.01 -2.20 -5.28
C ASP A 71 11.04 -1.80 -3.79
N LEU A 72 10.46 -2.64 -2.92
CA LEU A 72 10.34 -2.33 -1.50
C LEU A 72 11.68 -2.51 -0.77
N LEU A 73 11.96 -1.60 0.15
CA LEU A 73 13.06 -1.76 1.10
C LEU A 73 12.85 -3.00 1.99
N PRO A 74 13.92 -3.66 2.46
CA PRO A 74 13.81 -4.87 3.28
C PRO A 74 12.99 -4.69 4.55
N ASP A 75 13.00 -3.49 5.12
CA ASP A 75 12.34 -3.09 6.35
C ASP A 75 10.92 -2.55 6.15
N THR A 76 10.49 -2.26 4.91
CA THR A 76 9.09 -1.90 4.63
C THR A 76 8.17 -3.07 4.99
N PRO A 77 7.20 -2.90 5.91
CA PRO A 77 6.27 -3.96 6.26
C PRO A 77 5.40 -4.34 5.06
N LEU A 78 5.36 -5.64 4.74
CA LEU A 78 4.51 -6.19 3.69
C LEU A 78 3.59 -7.24 4.30
N VAL A 79 2.28 -7.00 4.23
CA VAL A 79 1.25 -7.90 4.76
C VAL A 79 0.20 -8.20 3.71
N THR A 80 -0.52 -9.30 3.87
CA THR A 80 -1.67 -9.64 3.03
C THR A 80 -2.98 -9.33 3.75
N CYS A 81 -3.98 -8.85 3.03
CA CYS A 81 -5.33 -8.69 3.55
C CYS A 81 -6.41 -9.04 2.53
N ASP A 82 -7.62 -9.38 2.97
CA ASP A 82 -8.83 -9.23 2.16
C ASP A 82 -9.58 -8.00 2.65
N ALA A 83 -9.59 -6.93 1.88
CA ALA A 83 -10.22 -5.66 2.26
C ALA A 83 -11.74 -5.76 2.50
N ARG A 84 -12.37 -6.86 2.05
CA ARG A 84 -13.80 -7.16 2.28
C ARG A 84 -14.03 -7.82 3.64
N ASP A 85 -13.00 -8.39 4.26
CA ASP A 85 -13.04 -8.90 5.62
C ASP A 85 -12.54 -7.83 6.60
N ARG A 86 -13.46 -7.34 7.42
CA ARG A 86 -13.19 -6.34 8.47
C ARG A 86 -12.04 -6.76 9.40
N ALA A 87 -11.98 -8.04 9.80
CA ALA A 87 -10.94 -8.50 10.72
C ALA A 87 -9.57 -8.51 10.02
N SER A 88 -9.54 -8.86 8.74
CA SER A 88 -8.32 -8.80 7.93
C SER A 88 -7.82 -7.36 7.75
N SER A 89 -8.72 -6.41 7.48
CA SER A 89 -8.36 -4.99 7.32
C SER A 89 -7.80 -4.38 8.60
N ILE A 90 -8.36 -4.73 9.77
CA ILE A 90 -7.84 -4.26 11.06
C ILE A 90 -6.41 -4.76 11.29
N ARG A 91 -6.15 -6.04 11.00
CA ARG A 91 -4.80 -6.62 11.15
C ARG A 91 -3.78 -5.93 10.23
N ALA A 92 -4.18 -5.56 9.02
CA ALA A 92 -3.31 -4.82 8.11
C ALA A 92 -3.01 -3.40 8.61
N LEU A 93 -4.00 -2.73 9.23
CA LEU A 93 -3.84 -1.36 9.73
C LEU A 93 -2.86 -1.25 10.91
N ILE A 94 -2.72 -2.30 11.70
CA ILE A 94 -1.80 -2.35 12.86
C ILE A 94 -0.44 -2.95 12.52
N ALA A 95 -0.14 -3.18 11.23
CA ALA A 95 1.11 -3.77 10.79
C ALA A 95 2.25 -2.76 10.60
N LEU A 96 1.91 -1.46 10.65
CA LEU A 96 2.88 -0.36 10.65
C LEU A 96 3.59 -0.27 12.00
#